data_AF-A0A3B0YJR2-F1
#
_entry.id   AF-A0A3B0YJR2-F1
#
_cell.length_a   1.000
_cell.length_b   1.000
_cell.length_c   1.000
_cell.angle_alpha   90.00
_cell.angle_beta   90.00
_cell.angle_gamma   90.00
#
_symmetry.space_group_name_H-M   'P 1'
#
loop_
_entity.id
_entity.type
_entity.pdbx_description
1 polymer ?
#
loop_
_entity_poly.entity_id
_entity_poly.type
_entity_poly.pdbx_seq_one_letter_code
_entity_poly.pdbx_strand_id
1 'polypeptide(L)'
;MTKRRIKSTAIQFHVKVPVALEKEGDICIASCVPLDVVSQGATEAEATENLVEAVSLFIETSYTMGTLDEVLADCGFTPVECGGDELGNGTIDVPLPLLVAAKHAQTHAG
;
A
#
# COMPACT_ATOMS: atom_id res chain seq x y z
N MET A 1 -11.32 26.22 -34.02
CA MET A 1 -11.75 25.37 -32.88
C MET A 1 -10.52 24.83 -32.17
N THR A 2 -10.14 25.42 -31.04
CA THR A 2 -8.96 25.00 -30.27
C THR A 2 -9.33 23.80 -29.42
N LYS A 3 -8.82 22.61 -29.75
CA LYS A 3 -8.95 21.42 -28.90
C LYS A 3 -8.22 21.69 -27.59
N ARG A 4 -8.95 21.95 -26.51
CA ARG A 4 -8.38 22.01 -25.15
C ARG A 4 -7.77 20.64 -24.86
N ARG A 5 -6.45 20.54 -24.73
CA ARG A 5 -5.78 19.36 -24.17
C ARG A 5 -6.23 19.24 -22.72
N ILE A 6 -7.02 18.22 -22.42
CA ILE A 6 -7.41 17.90 -21.04
C ILE A 6 -6.13 17.42 -20.36
N LYS A 7 -5.61 18.19 -19.40
CA LYS A 7 -4.55 17.70 -18.51
C LYS A 7 -5.21 16.65 -17.61
N SER A 8 -4.89 15.38 -17.85
CA SER A 8 -5.24 14.30 -16.92
C SER A 8 -4.47 14.56 -15.62
N THR A 9 -5.19 14.73 -14.51
CA THR A 9 -4.59 14.81 -13.18
C THR A 9 -4.77 13.44 -12.54
N ALA A 10 -3.66 12.84 -12.12
CA ALA A 10 -3.65 11.55 -11.44
C ALA A 10 -3.18 11.74 -10.00
N ILE A 11 -3.71 10.89 -9.11
CA ILE A 11 -3.26 10.77 -7.74
C ILE A 11 -2.58 9.41 -7.61
N GLN A 12 -1.45 9.39 -6.89
CA GLN A 12 -0.73 8.19 -6.51
C GLN A 12 -0.77 8.06 -4.99
N PHE A 13 -1.03 6.86 -4.50
CA PHE A 13 -1.06 6.54 -3.07
C PHE A 13 0.14 5.69 -2.71
N HIS A 14 0.80 6.01 -1.61
CA HIS A 14 1.85 5.19 -0.98
C HIS A 14 1.40 4.84 0.43
N VAL A 15 1.72 3.63 0.88
CA VAL A 15 1.53 3.21 2.26
C VAL A 15 2.88 2.96 2.90
N LYS A 16 3.04 3.41 4.14
CA LYS A 16 4.24 3.14 4.94
C LYS A 16 3.89 2.09 5.97
N VAL A 17 4.66 1.01 5.99
CA VAL A 17 4.43 -0.11 6.90
C VAL A 17 5.71 -0.47 7.66
N PRO A 18 5.60 -0.96 8.91
CA PRO A 18 6.76 -1.48 9.62
C PRO A 18 7.25 -2.77 8.98
N VAL A 19 8.55 -3.01 9.05
CA VAL A 19 9.21 -4.24 8.60
C VAL A 19 10.04 -4.84 9.74
N ALA A 20 9.92 -6.14 9.94
CA ALA A 20 10.85 -6.93 10.74
C ALA A 20 11.62 -7.90 9.84
N LEU A 21 12.94 -7.96 10.05
CA LEU A 21 13.85 -8.83 9.30
C LEU A 21 14.42 -9.90 10.22
N GLU A 22 14.37 -11.15 9.77
CA GLU A 22 14.91 -12.30 10.47
C GLU A 22 15.72 -13.17 9.50
N LYS A 23 16.76 -13.84 10.00
CA LYS A 23 17.54 -14.80 9.22
C LYS A 23 17.30 -16.21 9.73
N GLU A 24 16.77 -17.07 8.87
CA GLU A 24 16.51 -18.47 9.18
C GLU A 24 17.38 -19.36 8.28
N GLY A 25 18.51 -19.83 8.82
CA GLY A 25 19.50 -20.58 8.05
C GLY A 25 20.07 -19.75 6.89
N ASP A 26 19.80 -20.20 5.66
CA ASP A 26 20.28 -19.57 4.42
C ASP A 26 19.26 -18.61 3.77
N ILE A 27 18.08 -18.43 4.38
CA ILE A 27 17.07 -17.48 3.90
C ILE A 27 16.92 -16.28 4.85
N CYS A 28 16.55 -15.15 4.28
CA CYS A 28 16.11 -13.96 5.00
C CYS A 28 14.59 -13.85 4.89
N ILE A 29 13.93 -13.56 6.00
CA ILE A 29 12.49 -13.39 6.13
C ILE A 29 12.24 -11.91 6.39
N ALA A 30 11.30 -11.32 5.65
CA ALA A 30 10.80 -9.97 5.90
C ALA A 30 9.31 -10.05 6.21
N SER A 31 8.87 -9.36 7.26
CA SER A 31 7.47 -9.40 7.69
C SER A 31 6.91 -8.03 8.01
N CYS A 32 5.67 -7.80 7.62
CA CYS A 32 4.83 -6.72 8.11
C CYS A 32 3.83 -7.31 9.11
N VAL A 33 4.25 -7.41 10.37
CA VAL A 33 3.47 -8.06 11.44
C VAL A 33 2.05 -7.49 11.57
N PRO A 34 1.81 -6.17 11.52
CA PRO A 34 0.45 -5.65 11.63
C PRO A 34 -0.50 -6.09 10.52
N LEU A 35 0.01 -6.36 9.32
CA LEU A 35 -0.79 -6.82 8.18
C LEU A 35 -0.80 -8.34 8.02
N ASP A 36 -0.07 -9.07 8.88
CA ASP A 36 0.17 -10.51 8.75
C ASP A 36 0.69 -10.91 7.34
N VAL A 37 1.55 -10.06 6.76
CA VAL A 37 2.18 -10.30 5.46
C VAL A 37 3.64 -10.65 5.66
N VAL A 38 4.08 -11.75 5.05
CA VAL A 38 5.47 -12.23 5.13
C VAL A 38 5.98 -12.54 3.74
N SER A 39 7.27 -12.28 3.53
CA SER A 39 8.02 -12.68 2.36
C SER A 39 9.39 -13.23 2.78
N GLN A 40 10.12 -13.78 1.81
CA GLN A 40 11.47 -14.28 2.02
C GLN A 40 12.35 -14.02 0.79
N GLY A 41 13.66 -14.07 0.97
CA GLY A 41 14.65 -13.95 -0.11
C GLY A 41 16.00 -14.54 0.32
N ALA A 42 16.94 -14.68 -0.62
CA ALA A 42 18.30 -15.12 -0.30
C ALA A 42 19.11 -14.03 0.43
N THR A 43 18.63 -12.79 0.40
CA THR A 43 19.22 -11.64 1.11
C THR A 43 18.13 -10.81 1.78
N GLU A 44 18.50 -10.00 2.77
CA GLU A 44 17.58 -9.05 3.42
C GLU A 44 16.95 -8.07 2.41
N ALA A 45 17.73 -7.63 1.42
CA ALA A 45 17.26 -6.75 0.35
C ALA A 45 16.18 -7.42 -0.50
N GLU A 46 16.44 -8.65 -0.95
CA GLU A 46 15.48 -9.43 -1.75
C GLU A 46 14.21 -9.75 -0.94
N ALA A 47 14.37 -10.15 0.33
CA ALA A 47 13.21 -10.39 1.20
C ALA A 47 12.37 -9.12 1.34
N THR A 48 13.01 -7.95 1.52
CA THR A 48 12.33 -6.65 1.61
C THR A 48 11.63 -6.27 0.31
N GLU A 49 12.26 -6.44 -0.85
CA GLU A 49 11.63 -6.20 -2.16
C GLU A 49 10.41 -7.10 -2.36
N ASN A 50 10.53 -8.38 -2.02
CA ASN A 50 9.41 -9.31 -2.07
C ASN A 50 8.28 -8.92 -1.08
N LEU A 51 8.64 -8.33 0.07
CA LEU A 51 7.64 -7.83 1.02
C LEU A 51 6.88 -6.63 0.46
N VAL A 52 7.57 -5.71 -0.22
CA VAL A 52 6.95 -4.56 -0.88
C VAL A 52 5.91 -5.02 -1.90
N GLU A 53 6.25 -6.00 -2.74
CA GLU A 53 5.31 -6.56 -3.72
C GLU A 53 4.11 -7.24 -3.04
N ALA A 54 4.36 -8.05 -2.01
CA ALA A 54 3.31 -8.76 -1.28
C ALA A 54 2.32 -7.79 -0.59
N VAL A 55 2.84 -6.76 0.09
CA VAL A 55 2.00 -5.73 0.73
C VAL A 55 1.25 -4.92 -0.32
N SER A 56 1.90 -4.56 -1.43
CA SER A 56 1.23 -3.84 -2.53
C SER A 56 0.06 -4.66 -3.08
N LEU A 57 0.28 -5.95 -3.36
CA LEU A 57 -0.74 -6.84 -3.89
C LEU A 57 -1.89 -7.04 -2.90
N PHE A 58 -1.59 -7.17 -1.61
CA PHE A 58 -2.59 -7.28 -0.54
C PHE A 58 -3.51 -6.07 -0.50
N ILE A 59 -2.95 -4.85 -0.46
CA ILE A 59 -3.73 -3.61 -0.40
C ILE A 59 -4.51 -3.38 -1.70
N GLU A 60 -3.87 -3.61 -2.86
CA GLU A 60 -4.52 -3.46 -4.18
C GLU A 60 -5.72 -4.40 -4.33
N THR A 61 -5.56 -5.67 -3.94
CA THR A 61 -6.61 -6.68 -4.02
C THR A 61 -7.78 -6.31 -3.12
N SER A 62 -7.49 -6.00 -1.85
CA SER A 62 -8.52 -5.61 -0.87
C SER A 62 -9.26 -4.33 -1.29
N TYR A 63 -8.54 -3.35 -1.86
CA TYR A 63 -9.17 -2.15 -2.42
C TYR A 63 -10.08 -2.48 -3.61
N THR A 64 -9.59 -3.28 -4.56
CA THR A 64 -10.33 -3.64 -5.78
C THR A 64 -11.57 -4.47 -5.47
N MET A 65 -11.50 -5.31 -4.43
CA MET A 65 -12.61 -6.10 -3.93
C MET A 65 -13.59 -5.30 -3.07
N GLY A 66 -13.24 -4.06 -2.69
CA GLY A 66 -14.06 -3.22 -1.81
C GLY A 66 -14.05 -3.67 -0.34
N THR A 67 -13.07 -4.50 0.06
CA THR A 67 -12.96 -5.10 1.40
C THR A 67 -11.80 -4.53 2.22
N LEU A 68 -11.12 -3.49 1.74
CA LEU A 68 -9.94 -2.94 2.43
C LEU A 68 -10.23 -2.52 3.87
N ASP A 69 -11.38 -1.89 4.13
CA ASP A 69 -11.77 -1.46 5.49
C ASP A 69 -11.99 -2.66 6.42
N GLU A 70 -12.70 -3.69 5.94
CA GLU A 70 -12.97 -4.93 6.68
C GLU A 70 -11.67 -5.67 7.00
N VAL A 71 -10.78 -5.81 6.02
CA VAL A 71 -9.50 -6.50 6.17
C VAL A 71 -8.58 -5.77 7.15
N LEU A 72 -8.53 -4.43 7.09
CA LEU A 72 -7.76 -3.65 8.05
C LEU A 72 -8.34 -3.77 9.46
N ALA A 73 -9.66 -3.80 9.61
CA ALA A 73 -10.31 -4.05 10.90
C ALA A 73 -9.97 -5.44 11.46
N ASP A 74 -9.94 -6.48 10.62
CA ASP A 74 -9.54 -7.84 11.00
C ASP A 74 -8.07 -7.92 11.44
N CYS A 75 -7.20 -7.10 10.84
CA CYS A 75 -5.82 -6.88 11.28
C CYS A 75 -5.71 -6.05 12.58
N GLY A 76 -6.83 -5.59 13.14
CA GLY A 76 -6.88 -4.83 14.40
C GLY A 76 -6.67 -3.33 14.23
N PHE A 77 -6.70 -2.79 13.01
CA PHE A 77 -6.63 -1.36 12.79
C PHE A 77 -7.99 -0.69 13.05
N THR A 78 -7.94 0.51 13.62
CA THR A 78 -9.10 1.38 13.76
C THR A 78 -8.77 2.75 13.19
N PRO A 79 -9.67 3.39 12.42
CA PRO A 79 -9.45 4.76 11.95
C PRO A 79 -9.24 5.70 13.14
N VAL A 80 -8.17 6.50 13.10
CA VAL A 80 -7.85 7.48 14.16
C VAL A 80 -7.90 8.88 13.58
N GLU A 81 -8.65 9.78 14.21
CA GLU A 81 -8.83 11.15 13.70
C GLU A 81 -7.70 12.13 14.09
N CYS A 82 -6.75 11.71 14.93
CA CYS A 82 -5.56 12.49 15.29
C CYS A 82 -4.32 11.63 15.14
N GLY A 83 -3.39 12.09 14.31
CA GLY A 83 -2.26 11.29 13.83
C GLY A 83 -1.07 11.23 14.79
N GLY A 84 -0.41 10.07 14.77
CA GLY A 84 1.03 9.94 14.90
C GLY A 84 1.52 9.27 16.17
N ASP A 85 1.45 7.95 16.23
CA ASP A 85 2.53 7.22 16.89
C ASP A 85 3.65 6.99 15.87
N GLU A 86 4.89 7.18 16.29
CA GLU A 86 6.06 6.89 15.49
C GLU A 86 6.04 5.41 15.12
N LEU A 87 5.91 5.11 13.82
CA LEU A 87 6.20 3.78 13.32
C LEU A 87 7.63 3.46 13.78
N GLY A 88 7.78 2.41 14.60
CA GLY A 88 9.05 2.06 15.22
C GLY A 88 10.20 1.87 14.23
N ASN A 89 11.40 1.62 14.74
CA ASN A 89 12.60 1.49 13.90
C ASN A 89 12.41 0.41 12.82
N GLY A 90 12.40 0.82 11.54
CA GLY A 90 12.28 -0.07 10.38
C GLY A 90 10.93 0.04 9.67
N THR A 91 10.81 0.99 8.73
CA THR A 91 9.64 1.12 7.86
C THR A 91 10.02 1.01 6.39
N ILE A 92 9.15 0.42 5.58
CA ILE A 92 9.23 0.45 4.12
C ILE A 92 8.10 1.30 3.53
N ASP A 93 8.44 2.07 2.50
CA ASP A 93 7.45 2.77 1.67
C ASP A 93 7.02 1.82 0.53
N VAL A 94 5.74 1.47 0.50
CA VAL A 94 5.15 0.57 -0.49
C VAL A 94 4.36 1.40 -1.50
N PRO A 95 4.82 1.48 -2.76
CA PRO A 95 4.08 2.18 -3.80
C PRO A 95 2.87 1.36 -4.23
N LEU A 96 1.67 1.93 -4.11
CA LEU A 96 0.46 1.24 -4.56
C LEU A 96 0.17 1.56 -6.04
N PRO A 97 -0.19 0.57 -6.87
CA PRO A 97 -0.59 0.78 -8.27
C PRO A 97 -2.01 1.37 -8.40
N LEU A 98 -2.53 2.03 -7.36
CA LEU A 98 -3.84 2.65 -7.33
C LEU A 98 -3.82 4.02 -8.03
N LEU A 99 -3.72 4.02 -9.37
CA LEU A 99 -3.79 5.25 -10.16
C LEU A 99 -5.25 5.69 -10.34
N VAL A 100 -5.67 6.72 -9.58
CA VAL A 100 -7.01 7.29 -9.72
C VAL A 100 -6.94 8.52 -10.61
N ALA A 101 -7.57 8.45 -11.79
CA ALA A 101 -7.71 9.57 -12.71
C ALA A 101 -9.11 10.18 -12.58
N ALA A 102 -9.19 11.47 -12.24
CA ALA A 102 -10.47 12.17 -12.18
C ALA A 102 -11.03 12.35 -13.60
N LYS A 103 -12.15 11.67 -13.91
CA LYS A 103 -12.99 12.01 -15.06
C LYS A 103 -13.95 13.12 -14.61
N HIS A 104 -13.84 14.31 -15.19
CA HIS A 104 -14.85 15.35 -14.97
C HIS A 104 -16.22 14.84 -15.46
N ALA A 105 -17.18 14.70 -14.54
CA ALA A 105 -18.58 14.51 -14.89
C ALA A 105 -19.09 15.80 -15.54
N GLN A 106 -19.59 15.72 -16.77
CA GLN A 106 -20.28 16.84 -17.39
C GLN A 106 -21.64 16.97 -16.70
N THR A 107 -21.77 17.91 -15.76
CA THR A 107 -23.08 18.31 -15.23
C THR A 107 -23.79 19.11 -16.32
N HIS A 108 -24.72 18.47 -17.03
CA HIS A 108 -25.74 19.18 -17.80
C HIS A 108 -26.67 19.86 -16.80
N ALA A 109 -26.53 21.17 -16.64
CA ALA A 109 -27.61 21.99 -16.10
C ALA A 109 -28.63 22.21 -17.23
N GLY A 110 -29.86 21.74 -17.01
CA GLY A 110 -31.03 22.09 -17.82
C GLY A 110 -31.69 23.35 -17.32
#